data_AF-A0A1B6C9G0-F1
#
_entry.id   AF-A0A1B6C9G0-F1
#
_cell.length_a   1.000
_cell.length_b   1.000
_cell.length_c   1.000
_cell.angle_alpha   90.00
_cell.angle_beta   90.00
_cell.angle_gamma   90.00
#
_symmetry.space_group_name_H-M   'P 1'
#
loop_
_entity.id
_entity.type
_entity.pdbx_description
1 polymer ?
#
loop_
_entity_poly.entity_id
_entity_poly.type
_entity_poly.pdbx_seq_one_letter_code
_entity_poly.pdbx_strand_id
1 'polypeptide(L)'
;MFCLLILIYFYNCLNISLSQGVQTINVLFVNEYGNTVAEKSIEVALNYLRKNPRYGINVEIIKIKSSDSDPQEFLNALCLKYNTSLKENKPPHFVLDTTLTGVISEAEVLYFKHTIK
;
A
#
# COMPACT_ATOMS: atom_id res chain seq x y z
N MET A 1 -34.66 30.80 21.14
CA MET A 1 -33.93 29.64 21.72
C MET A 1 -33.98 28.41 20.82
N PHE A 2 -35.16 27.93 20.39
CA PHE A 2 -35.29 26.80 19.45
C PHE A 2 -34.58 26.97 18.10
N CYS A 3 -34.61 28.17 17.51
CA CYS A 3 -33.94 28.45 16.23
C CYS A 3 -32.41 28.28 16.30
N LEU A 4 -31.80 28.61 17.44
CA LEU A 4 -30.36 28.50 17.63
C LEU A 4 -29.92 27.02 17.77
N LEU A 5 -30.74 26.20 18.41
CA LEU A 5 -30.52 24.75 18.52
C LEU A 5 -30.60 24.06 17.15
N ILE A 6 -31.52 24.49 16.29
CA ILE A 6 -31.65 23.95 14.92
C ILE A 6 -30.42 24.31 14.08
N LEU A 7 -29.91 25.54 14.18
CA LEU A 7 -28.70 25.98 13.49
C LEU A 7 -27.45 25.22 13.94
N ILE A 8 -27.30 25.00 15.27
CA ILE A 8 -26.20 24.19 15.82
C ILE A 8 -26.31 22.74 15.35
N TYR A 9 -27.52 22.16 15.34
CA TYR A 9 -27.72 20.79 14.86
C TYR A 9 -27.36 20.64 13.37
N PHE A 10 -27.79 21.58 12.53
CA PHE A 10 -27.43 21.60 11.10
C PHE A 10 -25.92 21.73 10.88
N TYR A 11 -25.26 22.60 11.63
CA TYR A 11 -23.80 22.78 11.55
C TYR A 11 -23.06 21.50 11.92
N ASN A 12 -23.49 20.79 12.97
CA ASN A 12 -22.88 19.52 13.38
C ASN A 12 -23.13 18.40 12.34
N CYS A 13 -24.33 18.31 11.77
CA CYS A 13 -24.62 17.34 10.69
C CYS A 13 -23.76 17.55 9.43
N LEU A 14 -23.49 18.81 9.07
CA LEU A 14 -22.62 19.12 7.92
C LEU A 14 -21.19 18.61 8.14
N ASN A 15 -20.64 18.79 9.34
CA ASN A 15 -19.28 18.37 9.68
C ASN A 15 -19.12 16.83 9.70
N ILE A 16 -20.14 16.08 10.14
CA ILE A 16 -20.09 14.60 10.16
C ILE A 16 -20.06 14.03 8.74
N SER A 17 -20.73 14.69 7.78
CA SER A 17 -20.78 14.22 6.39
C SER A 17 -19.45 14.37 5.66
N LEU A 18 -18.63 15.37 6.04
CA LEU A 18 -17.32 15.62 5.42
C LEU A 18 -16.25 14.60 5.83
N SER A 19 -16.44 13.87 6.95
CA SER A 19 -15.43 12.96 7.50
C SER A 19 -15.44 11.56 6.87
N GLN A 20 -16.31 11.29 5.89
CA GLN A 20 -16.43 9.99 5.22
C GLN A 20 -15.53 9.87 3.98
N GLY A 21 -14.25 10.23 4.12
CA GLY A 21 -13.27 10.10 3.03
C GLY A 21 -12.77 8.67 2.91
N VAL A 22 -12.79 8.10 1.70
CA VAL A 22 -12.06 6.86 1.41
C VAL A 22 -10.57 7.15 1.46
N GLN A 23 -9.83 6.47 2.33
CA GLN A 23 -8.39 6.60 2.45
C GLN A 23 -7.71 5.62 1.50
N THR A 24 -6.83 6.13 0.63
CA THR A 24 -6.02 5.28 -0.25
C THR A 24 -4.72 4.91 0.43
N ILE A 25 -4.47 3.62 0.60
CA ILE A 25 -3.24 3.05 1.16
C ILE A 25 -2.43 2.44 0.02
N ASN A 26 -1.33 3.10 -0.35
CA ASN A 26 -0.29 2.56 -1.21
C ASN A 26 0.54 1.50 -0.47
N VAL A 27 0.72 0.35 -1.09
CA VAL A 27 1.44 -0.79 -0.53
C VAL A 27 2.48 -1.25 -1.54
N LEU A 28 3.75 -1.25 -1.12
CA LEU A 28 4.81 -1.83 -1.92
C LEU A 28 4.84 -3.33 -1.68
N PHE A 29 4.45 -4.11 -2.68
CA PHE A 29 4.43 -5.57 -2.59
C PHE A 29 5.64 -6.15 -3.29
N VAL A 30 6.55 -6.71 -2.50
CA VAL A 30 7.78 -7.32 -2.96
C VAL A 30 7.61 -8.83 -2.91
N ASN A 31 7.70 -9.47 -4.09
CA ASN A 31 7.49 -10.89 -4.24
C ASN A 31 8.52 -11.48 -5.19
N GLU A 32 8.99 -12.67 -4.84
CA GLU A 32 9.86 -13.47 -5.67
C GLU A 32 9.07 -14.12 -6.82
N TYR A 33 9.78 -14.52 -7.88
CA TYR A 33 9.17 -15.34 -8.92
C TYR A 33 8.75 -16.70 -8.33
N GLY A 34 7.69 -17.30 -8.88
CA GLY A 34 7.24 -18.61 -8.41
C GLY A 34 6.49 -18.62 -7.06
N ASN A 35 6.56 -17.56 -6.23
CA ASN A 35 5.72 -17.45 -5.02
C ASN A 35 4.27 -17.07 -5.35
N THR A 36 3.55 -18.05 -5.91
CA THR A 36 2.13 -17.92 -6.29
C THR A 36 1.19 -17.88 -5.09
N VAL A 37 1.63 -18.40 -3.94
CA VAL A 37 0.85 -18.39 -2.70
C VAL A 37 0.69 -16.96 -2.20
N ALA A 38 1.77 -16.17 -2.18
CA ALA A 38 1.72 -14.75 -1.83
C ALA A 38 0.87 -13.94 -2.82
N GLU A 39 1.04 -14.16 -4.13
CA GLU A 39 0.26 -13.46 -5.16
C GLU A 39 -1.25 -13.71 -5.00
N LYS A 40 -1.66 -14.96 -4.81
CA LYS A 40 -3.07 -15.31 -4.57
C LYS A 40 -3.60 -14.77 -3.25
N SER A 41 -2.79 -14.79 -2.19
CA SER A 41 -3.19 -14.28 -0.88
C SER A 41 -3.50 -12.79 -0.93
N ILE A 42 -2.67 -12.01 -1.62
CA ILE A 42 -2.91 -10.58 -1.82
C ILE A 42 -4.13 -10.32 -2.68
N GLU A 43 -4.33 -11.09 -3.74
CA GLU A 43 -5.53 -10.97 -4.57
C GLU A 43 -6.82 -11.20 -3.75
N VAL A 44 -6.85 -12.25 -2.92
CA VAL A 44 -7.98 -12.55 -2.04
C VAL A 44 -8.23 -11.41 -1.04
N ALA A 45 -7.17 -10.88 -0.41
CA ALA A 45 -7.28 -9.76 0.52
C ALA A 45 -7.83 -8.49 -0.14
N LEU A 46 -7.31 -8.12 -1.33
CA LEU A 46 -7.80 -6.98 -2.09
C LEU A 46 -9.27 -7.16 -2.52
N ASN A 47 -9.63 -8.37 -2.95
CA ASN A 47 -11.00 -8.69 -3.34
C ASN A 47 -11.95 -8.61 -2.14
N TYR A 48 -11.51 -9.03 -0.95
CA TYR A 48 -12.27 -8.85 0.28
C TYR A 48 -12.50 -7.37 0.60
N LEU A 49 -11.46 -6.53 0.52
CA LEU A 49 -11.58 -5.09 0.77
C LEU A 49 -12.53 -4.40 -0.24
N ARG A 50 -12.40 -4.72 -1.53
CA ARG A 50 -13.29 -4.19 -2.59
C ARG A 50 -14.76 -4.58 -2.37
N LYS A 51 -15.02 -5.79 -1.87
CA LYS A 51 -16.38 -6.26 -1.54
C LYS A 51 -16.94 -5.63 -0.26
N ASN A 52 -16.11 -4.97 0.55
CA ASN A 52 -16.50 -4.37 1.81
C ASN A 52 -16.16 -2.87 1.86
N PRO A 53 -16.81 -2.02 1.04
CA PRO A 53 -16.50 -0.59 0.97
C PRO A 53 -16.78 0.17 2.28
N ARG A 54 -17.55 -0.43 3.20
CA ARG A 54 -17.81 0.11 4.56
C ARG A 54 -16.55 0.44 5.36
N TYR A 55 -15.40 -0.14 5.00
CA TYR A 55 -14.14 0.16 5.66
C TYR A 55 -13.55 1.51 5.26
N GLY A 56 -14.03 2.14 4.17
CA GLY A 56 -13.51 3.43 3.71
C GLY A 56 -12.03 3.38 3.34
N ILE A 57 -11.53 2.21 2.91
CA ILE A 57 -10.13 2.00 2.55
C ILE A 57 -10.06 1.53 1.09
N ASN A 58 -9.23 2.20 0.31
CA ASN A 58 -8.80 1.75 -1.01
C ASN A 58 -7.33 1.34 -0.93
N VAL A 59 -6.93 0.22 -1.52
CA VAL A 59 -5.54 -0.25 -1.48
C VAL A 59 -4.97 -0.24 -2.88
N GLU A 60 -3.87 0.49 -3.08
CA GLU A 60 -3.10 0.52 -4.33
C GLU A 60 -1.82 -0.29 -4.14
N ILE A 61 -1.61 -1.29 -4.99
CA ILE A 61 -0.44 -2.19 -4.90
C ILE A 61 0.60 -1.79 -5.93
N ILE A 62 1.78 -1.44 -5.46
CA ILE A 62 2.98 -1.26 -6.27
C ILE A 62 3.72 -2.59 -6.24
N LYS A 63 3.54 -3.40 -7.28
CA LYS A 63 4.13 -4.74 -7.35
C LYS A 63 5.54 -4.70 -7.96
N ILE A 64 6.47 -5.38 -7.30
CA ILE A 64 7.79 -5.73 -7.84
C ILE A 64 7.81 -7.25 -8.03
N LYS A 65 8.06 -7.69 -9.27
CA LYS A 65 8.34 -9.09 -9.59
C LYS A 65 9.80 -9.19 -10.01
N SER A 66 10.56 -10.04 -9.33
CA SER A 66 11.92 -10.39 -9.76
C SER A 66 11.93 -11.55 -10.75
N SER A 67 12.95 -11.63 -11.59
CA SER A 67 13.51 -12.87 -12.13
C SER A 67 14.44 -13.48 -11.06
N ASP A 68 14.46 -14.81 -10.90
CA ASP A 68 15.26 -15.50 -9.85
C ASP A 68 16.78 -15.43 -10.08
N SER A 69 17.23 -14.90 -11.23
CA SER A 69 18.60 -15.07 -11.71
C SER A 69 19.56 -13.92 -11.38
N ASP A 70 19.08 -12.72 -11.04
CA ASP A 70 19.96 -11.57 -10.81
C ASP A 70 19.47 -10.64 -9.66
N PRO A 71 20.11 -10.70 -8.48
CA PRO A 71 19.83 -9.81 -7.35
C PRO A 71 20.03 -8.33 -7.65
N GLN A 72 20.92 -7.97 -8.59
CA GLN A 72 21.16 -6.58 -8.97
C GLN A 72 20.01 -6.05 -9.83
N GLU A 73 19.49 -6.87 -10.74
CA GLU A 73 18.30 -6.56 -11.53
C GLU A 73 17.09 -6.31 -10.62
N PHE A 74 16.91 -7.17 -9.62
CA PHE A 74 15.87 -7.00 -8.60
C PHE A 74 15.98 -5.69 -7.85
N LEU A 75 17.16 -5.39 -7.30
CA LEU A 75 17.40 -4.14 -6.57
C LEU A 75 17.15 -2.91 -7.44
N ASN A 76 17.58 -2.95 -8.70
CA ASN A 76 17.34 -1.87 -9.65
C ASN A 76 15.84 -1.68 -9.93
N ALA A 77 15.09 -2.78 -10.10
CA ALA A 77 13.65 -2.74 -10.29
C ALA A 77 12.92 -2.20 -9.06
N LEU A 78 13.34 -2.61 -7.85
CA LEU A 78 12.81 -2.13 -6.58
C LEU A 78 13.06 -0.62 -6.42
N CYS A 79 14.31 -0.19 -6.63
CA CYS A 79 14.68 1.23 -6.59
C CYS A 79 13.89 2.06 -7.60
N LEU A 80 13.74 1.56 -8.83
CA LEU A 80 13.01 2.25 -9.88
C LEU A 80 11.53 2.40 -9.50
N LYS A 81 10.88 1.34 -9.03
CA LYS A 81 9.47 1.38 -8.62
C LYS A 81 9.24 2.27 -7.41
N TYR A 82 10.12 2.18 -6.41
CA TYR A 82 10.06 3.04 -5.24
C TYR A 82 10.22 4.52 -5.63
N ASN A 83 11.25 4.87 -6.39
CA ASN A 83 11.48 6.26 -6.83
C ASN A 83 10.36 6.80 -7.73
N THR A 84 9.79 5.97 -8.60
CA THR A 84 8.62 6.35 -9.40
C THR A 84 7.42 6.65 -8.51
N SER A 85 7.17 5.82 -7.49
CA SER A 85 6.08 6.05 -6.55
C SER A 85 6.23 7.36 -5.77
N LEU A 86 7.47 7.73 -5.40
CA LEU A 86 7.76 9.02 -4.78
C LEU A 86 7.49 10.18 -5.76
N LYS A 87 7.92 10.07 -7.02
CA LYS A 87 7.70 11.09 -8.06
C LYS A 87 6.22 11.28 -8.38
N GLU A 88 5.43 10.22 -8.31
CA GLU A 88 3.98 10.25 -8.53
C GLU A 88 3.19 10.79 -7.32
N ASN A 89 3.86 11.23 -6.25
CA ASN A 89 3.24 11.58 -4.95
C ASN A 89 2.40 10.42 -4.37
N LYS A 90 2.80 9.18 -4.64
CA LYS A 90 2.20 7.95 -4.13
C LYS A 90 3.23 7.16 -3.31
N PRO A 91 3.80 7.73 -2.25
CA PRO A 91 4.76 7.01 -1.42
C PRO A 91 4.09 5.76 -0.83
N PRO A 92 4.80 4.62 -0.73
CA PRO A 92 4.28 3.45 -0.05
C PRO A 92 4.08 3.76 1.43
N HIS A 93 2.92 3.40 1.99
CA HIS A 93 2.67 3.53 3.43
C HIS A 93 3.25 2.36 4.21
N PHE A 94 3.30 1.18 3.60
CA PHE A 94 4.00 0.02 4.14
C PHE A 94 4.54 -0.87 3.02
N VAL A 95 5.55 -1.66 3.37
CA VAL A 95 6.19 -2.65 2.50
C VAL A 95 5.75 -4.03 2.94
N LEU A 96 5.29 -4.83 2.00
CA LEU A 96 4.99 -6.23 2.20
C LEU A 96 6.03 -7.08 1.47
N ASP A 97 6.99 -7.57 2.24
CA ASP A 97 8.00 -8.53 1.81
C ASP A 97 7.41 -9.94 1.90
N THR A 98 7.40 -10.64 0.76
CA THR A 98 7.04 -12.06 0.63
C THR A 98 8.09 -12.83 -0.17
N THR A 99 9.29 -12.28 -0.27
CA THR A 99 10.44 -12.98 -0.83
C THR A 99 10.71 -14.25 -0.01
N LEU A 100 11.09 -15.33 -0.69
CA LEU A 100 11.54 -16.52 0.02
C LEU A 100 13.01 -16.33 0.43
N THR A 101 13.54 -17.29 1.16
CA THR A 101 14.94 -17.27 1.60
C THR A 101 15.89 -17.17 0.41
N GLY A 102 16.88 -16.29 0.49
CA GLY A 102 17.92 -16.20 -0.53
C GLY A 102 18.51 -14.80 -0.64
N VAL A 103 19.38 -14.62 -1.64
CA VAL A 103 20.11 -13.37 -1.89
C VAL A 103 19.16 -12.19 -2.13
N ILE A 104 17.98 -12.46 -2.70
CA ILE A 104 16.94 -11.45 -2.98
C ILE A 104 16.35 -10.88 -1.67
N SER A 105 16.04 -11.73 -0.69
CA SER A 105 15.53 -11.31 0.62
C SER A 105 16.57 -10.51 1.41
N GLU A 106 17.84 -10.93 1.38
CA GLU A 106 18.93 -10.20 2.03
C GLU A 106 19.15 -8.80 1.41
N ALA A 107 19.09 -8.74 0.08
CA ALA A 107 19.23 -7.50 -0.67
C ALA A 107 18.11 -6.48 -0.36
N GLU A 108 16.86 -6.93 -0.26
CA GLU A 108 15.72 -6.10 0.14
C GLU A 108 15.92 -5.51 1.54
N VAL A 109 16.21 -6.37 2.52
CA VAL A 109 16.43 -5.94 3.91
C VAL A 109 17.56 -4.92 4.00
N LEU A 110 18.65 -5.13 3.25
CA LEU A 110 19.77 -4.20 3.19
C LEU A 110 19.35 -2.84 2.63
N TYR A 111 18.58 -2.82 1.54
CA TYR A 111 18.11 -1.59 0.91
C TYR A 111 17.27 -0.73 1.87
N PHE A 112 16.26 -1.31 2.51
CA PHE A 112 15.40 -0.57 3.44
C PHE A 112 16.14 -0.14 4.70
N LYS A 113 17.10 -0.94 5.18
CA LYS A 113 17.95 -0.57 6.32
C LYS A 113 18.85 0.63 6.03
N HIS A 114 19.25 0.84 4.78
CA HIS A 114 20.05 2.01 4.36
C HIS A 114 19.20 3.23 3.99
N THR A 115 17.96 3.02 3.54
CA THR A 115 17.08 4.10 3.05
C THR A 115 16.24 4.73 4.16
N ILE A 116 15.95 4.00 5.24
CA ILE A 116 15.15 4.49 6.39
C ILE A 116 16.08 4.83 7.57
N LYS A 117 17.08 5.69 7.32
CA LYS A 117 17.88 6.33 8.38
C LYS A 117 17.58 7.83 8.45
#